data_AF-A0A968IC44-F1
#
_entry.id   AF-A0A968IC44-F1
#
_cell.length_a   1.000
_cell.length_b   1.000
_cell.length_c   1.000
_cell.angle_alpha   90.00
_cell.angle_beta   90.00
_cell.angle_gamma   90.00
#
_symmetry.space_group_name_H-M   'P 1'
#
loop_
_entity.id
_entity.type
_entity.pdbx_description
1 polymer ?
#
loop_
_entity_poly.entity_id
_entity_poly.type
_entity_poly.pdbx_seq_one_letter_code
_entity_poly.pdbx_strand_id
1 'polypeptide(L)'
;MLYLAQVNKNLTSGAIELQVLARQRSDHIWEIDASEVLPIGKENNLCEALLVLVELDENKQIVEIKNAKDWVINLLQQYLSISSITPEFVREEQARIEEWRQEITAQSLDLTRRYLEVETQREQIQELEAALKLEKEKLEIRWQEIQEIENALKQERNQNNFMG
;
A
#
# COMPACT_ATOMS: atom_id res chain seq x y z
N MET A 1 22.60 25.32 0.95
CA MET A 1 22.28 24.25 -0.04
C MET A 1 23.56 23.84 -0.75
N LEU A 2 23.79 22.55 -0.99
CA LEU A 2 25.01 22.07 -1.67
C LEU A 2 24.83 21.95 -3.18
N TYR A 3 25.89 22.28 -3.91
CA TYR A 3 25.98 22.23 -5.36
C TYR A 3 27.26 21.50 -5.76
N LEU A 4 27.18 20.65 -6.77
CA LEU A 4 28.32 20.04 -7.42
C LEU A 4 28.64 20.89 -8.63
N ALA A 5 29.87 21.38 -8.72
CA ALA A 5 30.31 22.24 -9.80
C ALA A 5 31.67 21.81 -10.34
N GLN A 6 31.94 22.18 -11.58
CA GLN A 6 33.24 22.06 -12.21
C GLN A 6 33.88 23.44 -12.35
N VAL A 7 35.16 23.53 -12.00
CA VAL A 7 35.97 24.71 -12.24
C VAL A 7 36.23 24.84 -13.73
N ASN A 8 35.77 25.93 -14.33
CA ASN A 8 35.98 26.26 -15.73
C ASN A 8 36.76 27.58 -15.83
N LYS A 9 37.51 27.76 -16.91
CA LYS A 9 38.19 29.01 -17.21
C LYS A 9 37.45 29.70 -18.34
N ASN A 10 36.91 30.87 -18.05
CA ASN A 10 36.23 31.66 -19.05
C ASN A 10 37.24 32.09 -20.13
N LEU A 11 37.02 31.66 -21.37
CA LEU A 11 37.93 31.95 -22.50
C LEU A 11 37.99 33.44 -22.85
N THR A 12 36.93 34.20 -22.53
CA THR A 12 36.80 35.61 -22.89
C THR A 12 37.41 36.53 -21.81
N SER A 13 37.18 36.23 -20.53
CA SER A 13 37.65 37.07 -19.41
C SER A 13 38.93 36.54 -18.75
N GLY A 14 39.32 35.30 -19.04
CA GLY A 14 40.43 34.58 -18.40
C GLY A 14 40.20 34.27 -16.91
N ALA A 15 39.03 34.64 -16.38
CA ALA A 15 38.67 34.41 -14.98
C ALA A 15 38.21 32.96 -14.75
N ILE A 16 38.38 32.51 -13.51
CA ILE A 16 37.90 31.19 -13.08
C ILE A 16 36.43 31.32 -12.71
N GLU A 17 35.61 30.41 -13.22
CA GLU A 17 34.17 30.32 -12.95
C GLU A 17 33.80 28.89 -12.54
N LEU A 18 32.70 28.73 -11.82
CA LEU A 18 32.14 27.43 -11.48
C LEU A 18 30.94 27.17 -12.36
N GLN A 19 31.03 26.14 -13.18
CA GLN A 19 29.87 25.60 -13.86
C GLN A 19 29.18 24.62 -12.91
N VAL A 20 27.97 24.97 -12.45
CA VAL A 20 27.14 24.04 -11.67
C VAL A 20 26.76 22.86 -12.57
N LEU A 21 26.84 21.66 -12.02
CA LEU A 21 26.48 20.40 -12.69
C LEU A 21 25.25 19.78 -12.06
N ALA A 22 25.14 19.86 -10.74
CA ALA A 22 24.01 19.34 -9.99
C ALA A 22 23.79 20.12 -8.70
N ARG A 23 22.55 20.13 -8.21
CA ARG A 23 22.19 20.71 -6.92
C ARG A 23 21.53 19.68 -6.01
N GLN A 24 21.82 19.77 -4.72
CA GLN A 24 21.20 18.92 -3.72
C GLN A 24 19.79 19.42 -3.41
N ARG A 25 18.79 18.56 -3.57
CA ARG A 25 17.39 18.82 -3.17
C ARG A 25 17.10 18.29 -1.77
N SER A 26 17.67 17.14 -1.43
CA SER A 26 17.62 16.51 -0.11
C SER A 26 18.86 15.62 0.08
N ASP A 27 19.04 15.05 1.27
CA ASP A 27 20.23 14.30 1.69
C ASP A 27 20.78 13.31 0.64
N HIS A 28 19.89 12.69 -0.14
CA HIS A 28 20.26 11.70 -1.16
C HIS A 28 19.72 12.00 -2.56
N ILE A 29 19.05 13.14 -2.78
CA ILE A 29 18.46 13.48 -4.08
C ILE A 29 19.19 14.69 -4.65
N TRP A 30 19.81 14.47 -5.80
CA TRP A 30 20.49 15.49 -6.59
C TRP A 30 19.77 15.68 -7.91
N GLU A 31 19.59 16.94 -8.30
CA GLU A 31 19.02 17.32 -9.58
C GLU A 31 20.16 17.79 -10.48
N ILE A 32 20.29 17.20 -11.66
CA ILE A 32 21.30 17.58 -12.65
C ILE A 32 20.79 18.82 -13.37
N ASP A 33 21.55 19.91 -13.26
CA ASP A 33 21.27 21.18 -13.92
C ASP A 33 22.59 21.86 -14.25
N ALA A 34 22.95 21.84 -15.53
CA ALA A 34 24.24 22.33 -16.02
C ALA A 34 24.20 23.78 -16.54
N SER A 35 23.11 24.50 -16.25
CA SER A 35 22.84 25.81 -16.86
C SER A 35 23.39 27.01 -16.06
N GLU A 36 23.72 26.83 -14.78
CA GLU A 36 24.14 27.93 -13.90
C GLU A 36 25.67 28.03 -13.83
N VAL A 37 26.18 29.25 -13.99
CA VAL A 37 27.62 29.56 -13.84
C VAL A 37 27.78 30.58 -12.72
N LEU A 38 28.57 30.23 -11.71
CA LEU A 38 28.88 31.08 -10.56
C LEU A 38 30.27 31.68 -10.75
N PRO A 39 30.41 33.01 -10.83
CA PRO A 39 31.72 33.64 -10.95
C PRO A 39 32.49 33.51 -9.64
N ILE A 40 33.77 33.15 -9.72
CA ILE A 40 34.68 33.20 -8.57
C ILE A 40 35.61 34.40 -8.74
N GLY A 41 35.89 35.12 -7.65
CA GLY A 41 36.93 36.15 -7.61
C GLY A 41 38.30 35.61 -8.07
N LYS A 42 39.13 36.50 -8.61
CA LYS A 42 40.44 36.18 -9.24
C LYS A 42 41.50 35.57 -8.31
N GLU A 43 41.22 35.46 -7.01
CA GLU A 43 42.19 35.05 -5.98
C GLU A 43 42.17 33.55 -5.66
N ASN A 44 41.27 32.78 -6.28
CA ASN A 44 41.17 31.35 -6.03
C ASN A 44 42.10 30.56 -6.97
N ASN A 45 43.11 29.90 -6.39
CA ASN A 45 44.06 29.01 -7.09
C ASN A 45 43.45 27.65 -7.48
N LEU A 46 42.20 27.61 -7.94
CA LEU A 46 41.55 26.37 -8.34
C LEU A 46 41.99 25.95 -9.74
N CYS A 47 42.32 24.67 -9.91
CA CYS A 47 42.70 24.12 -11.21
C CYS A 47 41.46 23.96 -12.12
N GLU A 48 41.63 24.26 -13.40
CA GLU A 48 40.63 23.98 -14.43
C GLU A 48 40.23 22.50 -14.43
N ALA A 49 38.97 22.23 -14.75
CA ALA A 49 38.31 20.93 -14.75
C ALA A 49 38.17 20.23 -13.39
N LEU A 50 38.59 20.86 -12.28
CA LEU A 50 38.43 20.29 -10.94
C LEU A 50 36.96 20.25 -10.53
N LEU A 51 36.52 19.11 -9.97
CA LEU A 51 35.20 18.97 -9.37
C LEU A 51 35.21 19.45 -7.91
N VAL A 52 34.25 20.31 -7.59
CA VAL A 52 34.11 20.91 -6.28
C VAL A 52 32.66 20.86 -5.79
N LEU A 53 32.49 20.76 -4.47
CA LEU A 53 31.24 20.99 -3.79
C LEU A 53 31.20 22.43 -3.30
N VAL A 54 30.12 23.13 -3.62
CA VAL A 54 29.90 24.53 -3.30
C VAL A 54 28.69 24.62 -2.39
N GLU A 55 28.88 25.21 -1.22
CA GLU A 55 27.79 25.54 -0.32
C GLU A 55 27.35 26.98 -0.56
N LEU A 56 26.08 27.17 -0.90
CA LEU A 56 25.46 28.49 -1.03
C LEU A 56 24.55 28.78 0.16
N ASP A 57 24.57 30.02 0.63
CA ASP A 57 23.63 30.54 1.63
C ASP A 57 22.24 30.84 1.02
N GLU A 58 21.32 31.36 1.84
CA GLU A 58 19.97 31.76 1.42
C GLU A 58 19.99 32.89 0.36
N ASN A 59 21.06 33.69 0.32
CA ASN A 59 21.26 34.78 -0.63
C ASN A 59 22.02 34.35 -1.90
N LYS A 60 22.26 33.03 -2.08
CA LYS A 60 23.07 32.45 -3.16
C LYS A 60 24.53 32.93 -3.19
N GLN A 61 25.06 33.36 -2.05
CA GLN A 61 26.48 33.67 -1.89
C GLN A 61 27.24 32.40 -1.53
N ILE A 62 28.45 32.28 -2.08
CA ILE A 62 29.34 31.14 -1.82
C ILE A 62 29.82 31.23 -0.37
N VAL A 63 29.41 30.26 0.44
CA VAL A 63 29.85 30.10 1.83
C VAL A 63 31.14 29.29 1.87
N GLU A 64 31.19 28.20 1.11
CA GLU A 64 32.31 27.27 1.15
C GLU A 64 32.51 26.55 -0.18
N ILE A 65 33.77 26.27 -0.52
CA ILE A 65 34.15 25.44 -1.67
C ILE A 65 35.05 24.31 -1.17
N LYS A 66 34.64 23.06 -1.38
CA LYS A 66 35.38 21.84 -1.02
C LYS A 66 35.69 21.01 -2.25
N ASN A 67 36.77 20.23 -2.21
CA ASN A 67 37.05 19.24 -3.24
C ASN A 67 35.97 18.14 -3.21
N ALA A 68 35.42 17.77 -4.38
CA ALA A 68 34.35 16.77 -4.44
C ALA A 68 34.86 15.31 -4.40
N LYS A 69 36.18 15.07 -4.43
CA LYS A 69 36.79 13.73 -4.52
C LYS A 69 36.26 12.76 -3.46
N ASP A 70 36.37 13.12 -2.18
CA ASP A 70 35.99 12.21 -1.09
C ASP A 70 34.48 11.97 -1.05
N TRP A 71 33.71 13.00 -1.41
CA TRP A 71 32.26 12.87 -1.57
C TRP A 71 31.89 11.93 -2.72
N VAL A 72 32.54 12.04 -3.89
CA VAL A 72 32.32 11.12 -5.02
C VAL A 72 32.70 9.70 -4.61
N ILE A 73 33.83 9.50 -3.94
CA ILE A 73 34.25 8.18 -3.47
C ILE A 73 33.22 7.61 -2.49
N ASN A 74 32.71 8.41 -1.56
CA ASN A 74 31.65 8.00 -0.63
C ASN A 74 30.36 7.62 -1.40
N LEU A 75 29.95 8.41 -2.40
CA LEU A 75 28.81 8.10 -3.25
C LEU A 75 28.99 6.76 -3.98
N LEU A 76 30.16 6.53 -4.57
CA LEU A 76 30.50 5.26 -5.22
C LEU A 76 30.52 4.11 -4.20
N GLN A 77 30.95 4.34 -2.96
CA GLN A 77 30.91 3.33 -1.92
C GLN A 77 29.49 2.99 -1.49
N GLN A 78 28.67 4.01 -1.25
CA GLN A 78 27.29 3.89 -0.80
C GLN A 78 26.38 3.24 -1.84
N TYR A 79 26.53 3.60 -3.12
CA TYR A 79 25.62 3.18 -4.18
C TYR A 79 26.19 2.10 -5.13
N LEU A 80 27.52 1.92 -5.18
CA LEU A 80 28.14 0.92 -6.07
C LEU A 80 28.94 -0.14 -5.35
N SER A 81 29.47 0.12 -4.14
CA SER A 81 30.34 -0.84 -3.45
C SER A 81 29.62 -1.70 -2.41
N ILE A 82 28.45 -1.27 -1.91
CA ILE A 82 27.62 -2.04 -0.98
C ILE A 82 26.26 -2.28 -1.62
N SER A 83 26.17 -3.36 -2.40
CA SER A 83 24.93 -4.15 -2.60
C SER A 83 23.59 -3.39 -2.64
N SER A 84 23.42 -2.40 -3.54
CA SER A 84 22.12 -1.74 -3.71
C SER A 84 21.49 -2.21 -5.03
N ILE A 85 20.49 -3.08 -4.91
CA ILE A 85 19.56 -3.45 -5.98
C ILE A 85 20.28 -4.08 -7.18
N THR A 86 20.82 -5.28 -7.00
CA THR A 86 21.16 -6.12 -8.15
C THR A 86 19.87 -6.51 -8.88
N PRO A 87 19.91 -6.70 -10.21
CA PRO A 87 18.77 -7.23 -10.96
C PRO A 87 18.24 -8.54 -10.38
N GLU A 88 19.11 -9.35 -9.77
CA GLU A 88 18.78 -10.59 -9.06
C GLU A 88 17.92 -10.32 -7.82
N PHE A 89 18.27 -9.32 -7.00
CA PHE A 89 17.48 -8.94 -5.82
C PHE A 89 16.07 -8.46 -6.20
N VAL A 90 15.95 -7.64 -7.25
CA VAL A 90 14.63 -7.20 -7.75
C VAL A 90 13.82 -8.38 -8.26
N ARG A 91 14.47 -9.33 -8.94
CA ARG A 91 13.82 -10.53 -9.48
C ARG A 91 13.34 -11.47 -8.36
N GLU A 92 14.12 -11.64 -7.30
CA GLU A 92 13.73 -12.41 -6.12
C GLU A 92 12.54 -11.76 -5.39
N GLU A 93 12.58 -10.44 -5.17
CA GLU A 93 11.46 -9.75 -4.54
C GLU A 93 10.20 -9.78 -5.42
N GLN A 94 10.33 -9.66 -6.75
CA GLN A 94 9.22 -9.85 -7.68
C GLN A 94 8.64 -11.27 -7.62
N ALA A 95 9.48 -12.30 -7.53
CA ALA A 95 9.03 -13.68 -7.40
C ALA A 95 8.25 -13.89 -6.08
N ARG A 96 8.74 -13.34 -4.97
CA ARG A 96 8.05 -13.39 -3.67
C ARG A 96 6.71 -12.66 -3.68
N ILE A 97 6.63 -11.50 -4.34
CA ILE A 97 5.38 -10.77 -4.52
C ILE A 97 4.37 -11.60 -5.33
N GLU A 98 4.81 -12.25 -6.41
CA GLU A 98 3.92 -13.07 -7.23
C GLU A 98 3.47 -14.33 -6.48
N GLU A 99 4.34 -14.95 -5.67
CA GLU A 99 3.96 -16.06 -4.79
C GLU A 99 2.88 -15.64 -3.78
N TRP A 100 3.09 -14.51 -3.09
CA TRP A 100 2.09 -13.95 -2.16
C TRP A 100 0.79 -13.60 -2.86
N ARG A 101 0.85 -13.09 -4.09
CA ARG A 101 -0.35 -12.80 -4.89
C ARG A 101 -1.13 -14.08 -5.20
N GLN A 102 -0.44 -15.15 -5.55
CA GLN A 102 -1.07 -16.45 -5.82
C GLN A 102 -1.71 -17.01 -4.56
N GLU A 103 -1.03 -16.93 -3.42
CA GLU A 103 -1.56 -17.39 -2.13
C GLU A 103 -2.83 -16.62 -1.72
N ILE A 104 -2.79 -15.27 -1.79
CA ILE A 104 -3.94 -14.42 -1.48
C ILE A 104 -5.12 -14.73 -2.42
N THR A 105 -4.85 -14.93 -3.71
CA THR A 105 -5.88 -15.28 -4.69
C THR A 105 -6.53 -16.63 -4.36
N ALA A 106 -5.72 -17.62 -4.00
CA ALA A 106 -6.21 -18.94 -3.61
C ALA A 106 -7.06 -18.87 -2.33
N GLN A 107 -6.60 -18.13 -1.32
CA GLN A 107 -7.36 -17.90 -0.08
C GLN A 107 -8.68 -17.18 -0.34
N SER A 108 -8.68 -16.16 -1.22
CA SER A 108 -9.90 -15.45 -1.61
C SER A 108 -10.92 -16.38 -2.27
N LEU A 109 -10.46 -17.26 -3.17
CA LEU A 109 -11.33 -18.22 -3.84
C LEU A 109 -11.95 -19.23 -2.86
N ASP A 110 -11.14 -19.75 -1.92
CA ASP A 110 -11.63 -20.68 -0.90
C ASP A 110 -12.66 -20.01 0.02
N LEU A 111 -12.44 -18.75 0.41
CA LEU A 111 -13.41 -17.99 1.18
C LEU A 111 -14.73 -17.79 0.43
N THR A 112 -14.68 -17.45 -0.86
CA THR A 112 -15.90 -17.33 -1.69
C THR A 112 -16.66 -18.65 -1.76
N ARG A 113 -15.95 -19.77 -1.92
CA ARG A 113 -16.56 -21.10 -1.92
C ARG A 113 -17.26 -21.40 -0.60
N ARG A 114 -16.58 -21.22 0.53
CA ARG A 114 -17.16 -21.47 1.86
C ARG A 114 -18.36 -20.58 2.13
N TYR A 115 -18.30 -19.32 1.71
CA TYR A 115 -19.42 -18.39 1.82
C TYR A 115 -20.65 -18.89 1.07
N LEU A 116 -20.49 -19.38 -0.16
CA LEU A 116 -21.59 -19.94 -0.95
C LEU A 116 -22.17 -21.22 -0.33
N GLU A 117 -21.32 -22.10 0.21
CA GLU A 117 -21.75 -23.31 0.92
C GLU A 117 -22.59 -22.96 2.15
N VAL A 118 -22.17 -21.95 2.92
CA VAL A 118 -22.91 -21.47 4.10
C VAL A 118 -24.23 -20.83 3.70
N GLU A 119 -24.27 -19.99 2.65
CA GLU A 119 -25.52 -19.37 2.22
C GLU A 119 -26.52 -20.44 1.73
N THR A 120 -26.04 -21.45 1.00
CA THR A 120 -26.88 -22.58 0.55
C THR A 120 -27.46 -23.35 1.75
N GLN A 121 -26.64 -23.62 2.77
CA GLN A 121 -27.12 -24.28 4.00
C GLN A 121 -28.14 -23.42 4.74
N ARG A 122 -27.94 -22.10 4.75
CA ARG A 122 -28.86 -21.16 5.38
C ARG A 122 -30.21 -21.15 4.69
N GLU A 123 -30.24 -21.14 3.36
CA GLU A 123 -31.47 -21.24 2.56
C GLU A 123 -32.23 -22.53 2.89
N GLN A 124 -31.54 -23.67 2.94
CA GLN A 124 -32.15 -24.96 3.32
C GLN A 124 -32.77 -24.93 4.71
N ILE A 125 -32.08 -24.33 5.69
CA ILE A 125 -32.61 -24.18 7.05
C ILE A 125 -33.88 -23.32 7.04
N GLN A 126 -33.90 -22.21 6.30
CA GLN A 126 -35.07 -21.34 6.22
C GLN A 126 -36.29 -22.05 5.59
N GLU A 127 -36.07 -22.87 4.56
CA GLU A 127 -37.15 -23.68 3.97
C GLU A 127 -37.70 -24.70 4.97
N LEU A 128 -36.83 -25.40 5.71
CA LEU A 128 -37.23 -26.36 6.74
C LEU A 128 -37.98 -25.68 7.89
N GLU A 129 -37.50 -24.51 8.34
CA GLU A 129 -38.16 -23.71 9.37
C GLU A 129 -39.56 -23.26 8.94
N ALA A 130 -39.73 -22.83 7.69
CA ALA A 130 -41.02 -22.46 7.13
C ALA A 130 -41.97 -23.67 7.05
N ALA A 131 -41.48 -24.83 6.59
CA ALA A 131 -42.26 -26.06 6.54
C ALA A 131 -42.72 -26.51 7.93
N LEU A 132 -41.81 -26.49 8.91
CA LEU A 132 -42.11 -26.84 10.30
C LEU A 132 -43.13 -25.88 10.92
N LYS A 133 -43.06 -24.59 10.60
CA LYS A 133 -44.04 -23.60 11.06
C LYS A 133 -45.44 -23.91 10.53
N LEU A 134 -45.55 -24.23 9.23
CA LEU A 134 -46.83 -24.62 8.62
C LEU A 134 -47.39 -25.91 9.22
N GLU A 135 -46.53 -26.89 9.50
CA GLU A 135 -46.96 -28.14 10.13
C GLU A 135 -47.47 -27.90 11.56
N LYS A 136 -46.77 -27.07 12.35
CA LYS A 136 -47.23 -26.67 13.69
C LYS A 136 -48.59 -25.97 13.65
N GLU A 137 -48.81 -25.06 12.71
CA GLU A 137 -50.10 -24.38 12.56
C GLU A 137 -51.23 -25.36 12.22
N LYS A 138 -50.98 -26.34 11.35
CA LYS A 138 -51.96 -27.40 11.05
C LYS A 138 -52.27 -28.27 12.26
N LEU A 139 -51.26 -28.61 13.06
CA LEU A 139 -51.44 -29.40 14.28
C LEU A 139 -52.26 -28.62 15.31
N GLU A 140 -52.02 -27.32 15.46
CA GLU A 140 -52.78 -26.46 16.36
C GLU A 140 -54.27 -26.40 15.98
N ILE A 141 -54.56 -26.23 14.68
CA ILE A 141 -55.94 -26.25 14.17
C ILE A 141 -56.62 -27.59 14.50
N ARG A 142 -55.96 -28.72 14.20
CA ARG A 142 -56.51 -30.05 14.53
C ARG A 142 -56.73 -30.25 16.02
N TRP A 143 -55.84 -29.75 16.86
CA TRP A 143 -56.01 -29.82 18.31
C TRP A 143 -57.23 -29.04 18.78
N GLN A 144 -57.47 -27.86 18.22
CA GLN A 144 -58.67 -27.06 18.49
C GLN A 144 -59.94 -27.80 18.07
N GLU A 145 -59.97 -28.37 16.85
CA GLU A 145 -61.10 -29.17 16.36
C GLU A 145 -61.42 -30.36 17.28
N ILE A 146 -60.39 -31.09 17.74
CA ILE A 146 -60.56 -32.22 18.67
C ILE A 146 -61.15 -31.73 20.00
N GLN A 147 -60.65 -30.61 20.54
CA GLN A 147 -61.18 -30.03 21.78
C GLN A 147 -62.66 -29.61 21.66
N GLU A 148 -63.04 -29.02 20.52
CA GLU A 148 -64.44 -28.66 20.25
C GLU A 148 -65.35 -29.89 20.21
N ILE A 149 -64.93 -30.96 19.50
CA ILE A 149 -65.66 -32.22 19.42
C ILE A 149 -65.79 -32.86 20.81
N GLU A 150 -64.71 -32.91 21.60
CA GLU A 150 -64.74 -33.46 22.96
C GLU A 150 -65.72 -32.70 23.87
N ASN A 151 -65.76 -31.37 23.74
CA ASN A 151 -66.69 -30.54 24.51
C ASN A 151 -68.15 -30.76 24.08
N ALA A 152 -68.42 -30.86 22.78
CA ALA A 152 -69.74 -31.17 22.25
C ALA A 152 -70.24 -32.55 22.73
N LEU A 153 -69.38 -33.58 22.67
CA LEU A 153 -69.71 -34.92 23.16
C LEU A 153 -70.00 -34.94 24.68
N LYS A 154 -69.25 -34.18 25.49
CA LYS A 154 -69.54 -34.04 26.92
C LYS A 154 -70.90 -33.39 27.17
N GLN A 155 -71.26 -32.38 26.39
CA GLN A 155 -72.56 -31.71 26.51
C GLN A 155 -73.71 -32.64 26.15
N GLU A 156 -73.63 -33.37 25.03
CA GLU A 156 -74.65 -34.36 24.64
C GLU A 156 -74.80 -35.47 25.68
N ARG A 157 -73.69 -35.98 26.23
CA ARG A 157 -73.72 -37.01 27.26
C ARG A 157 -74.35 -36.53 28.57
N ASN A 158 -74.13 -35.27 28.93
CA ASN A 158 -74.77 -34.65 30.09
C ASN A 158 -76.27 -34.39 29.87
N GLN A 159 -76.69 -34.06 28.64
CA GLN A 159 -78.11 -33.91 28.30
C GLN A 159 -78.85 -35.25 28.28
N ASN A 160 -78.24 -36.31 27.72
CA ASN A 160 -78.82 -37.66 27.71
C ASN A 160 -78.94 -38.26 29.12
N ASN A 161 -78.01 -37.98 30.04
CA ASN A 161 -78.11 -38.38 31.45
C ASN A 161 -79.20 -37.63 32.23
N PHE A 162 -79.76 -36.53 31.70
CA PHE A 162 -80.83 -35.75 32.35
C PHE A 162 -82.25 -36.16 31.85
N MET A 163 -82.32 -36.95 30.78
CA MET A 163 -83.57 -37.38 30.12
C MET A 163 -83.91 -38.87 30.31
N GLY A 164 -83.02 -39.67 30.92
CA GLY A 164 -83.25 -41.08 31.27
C GLY A 164 -83.35 -41.27 32.77
#